data_AF-A0A2V8CPP9-F1
#
_entry.id   AF-A0A2V8CPP9-F1
#
_cell.length_a   1.000
_cell.length_b   1.000
_cell.length_c   1.000
_cell.angle_alpha   90.00
_cell.angle_beta   90.00
_cell.angle_gamma   90.00
#
_symmetry.space_group_name_H-M   'P 1'
#
loop_
_entity.id
_entity.type
_entity.pdbx_description
1 polymer ?
#
loop_
_entity_poly.entity_id
_entity_poly.type
_entity_poly.pdbx_seq_one_letter_code
_entity_poly.pdbx_strand_id
1 'polypeptide(L)'
;MDKVLSRVTLLVVVFVVSFAFQPFAQADKGNAACPGEDVFYNPDNGQDIIVPEGYKVEVFAKDLNFPTDIAFVGSANNFKAYVLESGTGLPGRCNNRQPAPPLNANAFGGAFSTTNPFTPDIVVFDQNGNRQSGTIGKPTSTTNGFQADGPAIGLGFARGFNGGTLFATDSNQGVRGAQGGGNPNNSSRIVTVDTQRNTVTPFIVGLPTGDAGIDDQRRCHRPRQWQRR
;
A
#
# COMPACT_ATOMS: atom_id res chain seq x y z
N MET A 1 -54.74 19.44 -58.29
CA MET A 1 -54.89 17.98 -58.11
C MET A 1 -53.56 17.37 -58.52
N ASP A 2 -52.74 16.71 -57.74
CA ASP A 2 -52.72 16.31 -56.34
C ASP A 2 -51.31 15.77 -56.06
N LYS A 3 -50.90 15.77 -54.78
CA LYS A 3 -49.81 14.99 -54.14
C LYS A 3 -48.39 15.52 -54.39
N VAL A 4 -47.77 16.21 -53.42
CA VAL A 4 -47.15 15.65 -52.20
C VAL A 4 -46.28 14.44 -52.54
N LEU A 5 -45.02 14.68 -52.91
CA LEU A 5 -43.89 13.81 -52.58
C LEU A 5 -42.59 14.55 -52.97
N SER A 6 -41.53 14.34 -52.20
CA SER A 6 -40.16 14.87 -52.39
C SER A 6 -39.76 16.06 -51.52
N ARG A 7 -39.90 15.89 -50.20
CA ARG A 7 -39.09 16.61 -49.19
C ARG A 7 -38.63 15.69 -48.06
N VAL A 8 -38.29 14.43 -48.37
CA VAL A 8 -37.82 13.47 -47.35
C VAL A 8 -36.64 12.67 -47.89
N THR A 9 -35.56 13.34 -48.29
CA THR A 9 -34.32 12.62 -48.59
C THR A 9 -33.07 13.49 -48.45
N LEU A 10 -32.91 14.18 -47.31
CA LEU A 10 -31.56 14.68 -46.96
C LEU A 10 -31.42 14.99 -45.46
N LEU A 11 -31.77 14.05 -44.57
CA LEU A 11 -31.55 14.25 -43.13
C LEU A 11 -31.45 12.93 -42.33
N VAL A 12 -30.88 11.88 -42.92
CA VAL A 12 -30.71 10.57 -42.22
C VAL A 12 -29.28 10.02 -42.25
N VAL A 13 -28.33 10.64 -42.96
CA VAL A 13 -26.96 10.08 -43.07
C VAL A 13 -25.96 10.63 -42.03
N VAL A 14 -26.34 11.61 -41.19
CA VAL A 14 -25.40 12.16 -40.17
C VAL A 14 -25.69 11.65 -38.75
N PHE A 15 -26.78 10.90 -38.52
CA PHE A 15 -27.19 10.51 -37.16
C PHE A 15 -26.87 9.05 -36.76
N VAL A 16 -26.02 8.33 -37.50
CA VAL A 16 -25.75 6.89 -37.23
C VAL A 16 -24.28 6.58 -36.87
N VAL A 17 -23.38 7.56 -36.82
CA VAL A 17 -21.98 7.34 -36.39
C VAL A 17 -21.64 8.10 -35.10
N SER A 18 -22.58 8.13 -34.15
CA SER A 18 -22.32 8.64 -32.79
C SER A 18 -22.76 7.68 -31.70
N PHE A 19 -23.24 6.48 -32.05
CA PHE A 19 -23.50 5.44 -31.08
C PHE A 19 -22.20 4.71 -30.72
N ALA A 20 -21.70 5.10 -29.54
CA ALA A 20 -20.97 4.24 -28.61
C ALA A 20 -19.55 3.82 -29.01
N PHE A 21 -18.63 4.79 -29.07
CA PHE A 21 -17.37 4.59 -28.36
C PHE A 21 -17.51 5.24 -26.99
N GLN A 22 -18.22 4.56 -26.08
CA GLN A 22 -17.97 4.79 -24.66
C GLN A 22 -16.53 4.31 -24.45
N PRO A 23 -15.58 5.15 -24.00
CA PRO A 23 -14.32 4.61 -23.53
C PRO A 23 -14.69 3.65 -22.41
N PHE A 24 -14.51 2.34 -22.64
CA PHE A 24 -14.52 1.39 -21.54
C PHE A 24 -13.49 1.92 -20.55
N ALA A 25 -13.92 2.22 -19.32
CA ALA A 25 -13.01 2.58 -18.26
C ALA A 25 -11.95 1.48 -18.21
N GLN A 26 -10.71 1.81 -18.56
CA GLN A 26 -9.61 0.89 -18.40
C GLN A 26 -9.30 0.82 -16.91
N ALA A 27 -9.02 -0.38 -16.40
CA ALA A 27 -8.51 -0.54 -15.07
C ALA A 27 -7.25 0.33 -14.89
N ASP A 28 -7.19 1.12 -13.82
CA ASP A 28 -6.02 1.96 -13.55
C ASP A 28 -4.83 1.09 -13.15
N LYS A 29 -5.09 -0.05 -12.49
CA LYS A 29 -4.09 -1.06 -12.16
C LYS A 29 -4.75 -2.43 -11.96
N GLY A 30 -4.15 -3.46 -12.53
CA GLY A 30 -4.55 -4.86 -12.32
C GLY A 30 -3.51 -5.62 -11.49
N ASN A 31 -3.96 -6.64 -10.75
CA ASN A 31 -3.04 -7.54 -10.06
C ASN A 31 -2.43 -8.56 -11.02
N ALA A 32 -1.11 -8.49 -11.27
CA ALA A 32 -0.43 -9.37 -12.21
C ALA A 32 -0.52 -10.88 -11.85
N ALA A 33 -0.74 -11.21 -10.58
CA ALA A 33 -0.96 -12.59 -10.15
C ALA A 33 -2.42 -13.02 -10.27
N CYS A 34 -3.37 -12.08 -10.39
CA CYS A 34 -4.81 -12.33 -10.32
C CYS A 34 -5.58 -11.58 -11.41
N PRO A 35 -5.68 -12.16 -12.61
CA PRO A 35 -6.49 -11.61 -13.68
C PRO A 35 -7.95 -11.40 -13.25
N GLY A 36 -8.49 -10.22 -13.56
CA GLY A 36 -9.85 -9.81 -13.19
C GLY A 36 -9.97 -9.13 -11.83
N GLU A 37 -8.89 -9.07 -11.04
CA GLU A 37 -8.78 -8.16 -9.90
C GLU A 37 -8.21 -6.82 -10.37
N ASP A 38 -9.08 -6.05 -11.01
CA ASP A 38 -8.82 -4.72 -11.52
C ASP A 38 -9.43 -3.68 -10.57
N VAL A 39 -8.65 -2.64 -10.26
CA VAL A 39 -9.15 -1.51 -9.46
C VAL A 39 -9.36 -0.28 -10.33
N PHE A 40 -10.49 0.38 -10.09
CA PHE A 40 -10.75 1.73 -10.55
C PHE A 40 -10.36 2.67 -9.42
N TYR A 41 -9.34 3.48 -9.65
CA TYR A 41 -8.70 4.34 -8.69
C TYR A 41 -8.63 5.74 -9.26
N ASN A 42 -9.40 6.65 -8.69
CA ASN A 42 -9.33 8.07 -9.03
C ASN A 42 -8.70 8.88 -7.90
N PRO A 43 -7.40 9.23 -7.98
CA PRO A 43 -6.73 10.11 -7.05
C PRO A 43 -6.82 11.59 -7.45
N ASP A 44 -7.96 12.04 -7.97
CA ASP A 44 -8.23 13.46 -8.21
C ASP A 44 -8.08 14.30 -6.91
N ASN A 45 -8.48 15.57 -6.93
CA ASN A 45 -8.20 16.55 -5.85
C ASN A 45 -8.90 16.32 -4.50
N GLY A 46 -9.26 15.07 -4.15
CA GLY A 46 -9.87 14.75 -2.85
C GLY A 46 -11.27 15.33 -2.66
N GLN A 47 -12.01 15.56 -3.76
CA GLN A 47 -13.32 16.21 -3.76
C GLN A 47 -14.38 15.43 -2.96
N ASP A 48 -14.18 14.13 -2.78
CA ASP A 48 -15.06 13.25 -2.01
C ASP A 48 -14.78 13.28 -0.49
N ILE A 49 -13.78 14.05 -0.05
CA ILE A 49 -13.41 14.19 1.37
C ILE A 49 -14.04 15.48 1.92
N ILE A 50 -14.99 15.31 2.84
CA ILE A 50 -15.61 16.44 3.57
C ILE A 50 -14.64 16.89 4.67
N VAL A 51 -14.21 18.15 4.61
CA VAL A 51 -13.38 18.78 5.64
C VAL A 51 -14.10 19.97 6.29
N PRO A 52 -13.76 20.34 7.54
CA PRO A 52 -14.30 21.53 8.19
C PRO A 52 -14.03 22.81 7.41
N GLU A 53 -14.84 23.85 7.67
CA GLU A 53 -14.65 25.16 7.07
C GLU A 53 -13.23 25.71 7.34
N GLY A 54 -12.60 26.29 6.32
CA GLY A 54 -11.23 26.80 6.37
C GLY A 54 -10.14 25.77 6.05
N TYR A 55 -10.50 24.50 5.82
CA TYR A 55 -9.58 23.45 5.40
C TYR A 55 -9.76 23.09 3.93
N LYS A 56 -8.68 22.56 3.33
CA LYS A 56 -8.69 21.97 1.98
C LYS A 56 -7.94 20.64 1.99
N VAL A 57 -8.29 19.77 1.05
CA VAL A 57 -7.53 18.54 0.77
C VAL A 57 -6.84 18.71 -0.57
N GLU A 58 -5.59 18.25 -0.64
CA GLU A 58 -4.80 18.22 -1.86
C GLU A 58 -4.02 16.91 -1.90
N VAL A 59 -3.80 16.41 -3.11
CA VAL A 59 -2.99 15.22 -3.33
C VAL A 59 -1.52 15.62 -3.33
N PHE A 60 -0.79 15.15 -2.32
CA PHE A 60 0.65 15.31 -2.23
C PHE A 60 1.41 14.25 -3.05
N ALA A 61 0.98 12.99 -2.96
CA ALA A 61 1.52 11.86 -3.71
C ALA A 61 0.41 10.86 -4.02
N LYS A 62 0.54 10.14 -5.13
CA LYS A 62 -0.42 9.12 -5.61
C LYS A 62 0.31 7.89 -6.16
N ASP A 63 -0.46 6.87 -6.53
CA ASP A 63 0.03 5.63 -7.11
C ASP A 63 0.96 4.83 -6.18
N LEU A 64 0.79 5.01 -4.88
CA LEU A 64 1.47 4.29 -3.81
C LEU A 64 0.92 2.87 -3.66
N ASN A 65 1.74 2.01 -3.08
CA ASN A 65 1.44 0.61 -2.88
C ASN A 65 1.29 0.29 -1.39
N PHE A 66 0.05 0.28 -0.90
CA PHE A 66 -0.29 0.05 0.52
C PHE A 66 0.50 0.95 1.51
N PRO A 67 0.40 2.29 1.38
CA PRO A 67 1.05 3.18 2.33
C PRO A 67 0.41 3.05 3.72
N THR A 68 1.23 2.82 4.75
CA THR A 68 0.74 2.66 6.14
C THR A 68 1.25 3.72 7.10
N ASP A 69 2.39 4.34 6.79
CA ASP A 69 2.95 5.40 7.63
C ASP A 69 3.76 6.41 6.81
N ILE A 70 3.95 7.60 7.36
CA ILE A 70 4.71 8.69 6.75
C ILE A 70 5.49 9.46 7.82
N ALA A 71 6.77 9.73 7.54
CA ALA A 71 7.65 10.53 8.39
C ALA A 71 8.33 11.65 7.60
N PHE A 72 8.44 12.82 8.21
CA PHE A 72 9.01 14.00 7.58
C PHE A 72 10.33 14.40 8.24
N VAL A 73 11.28 14.86 7.42
CA VAL A 73 12.53 15.49 7.88
C VAL A 73 12.75 16.78 7.13
N GLY A 74 13.06 17.85 7.86
CA GLY A 74 13.36 19.17 7.30
C GLY A 74 12.47 20.26 7.90
N SER A 75 12.20 21.27 7.08
CA SER A 75 11.44 22.47 7.43
C SER A 75 10.18 22.58 6.57
N ALA A 76 9.28 23.49 6.93
CA ALA A 76 8.04 23.73 6.18
C ALA A 76 8.25 23.98 4.67
N ASN A 77 9.38 24.57 4.28
CA ASN A 77 9.67 24.94 2.89
C ASN A 77 10.64 24.00 2.17
N ASN A 78 11.23 23.06 2.89
CA ASN A 78 12.21 22.13 2.35
C ASN A 78 12.26 20.90 3.26
N PHE A 79 11.59 19.84 2.84
CA PHE A 79 11.50 18.59 3.57
C PHE A 79 11.54 17.39 2.63
N LYS A 80 11.83 16.23 3.22
CA LYS A 80 11.60 14.93 2.62
C LYS A 80 10.48 14.21 3.35
N ALA A 81 9.60 13.57 2.60
CA ALA A 81 8.60 12.67 3.13
C ALA A 81 9.02 11.22 2.85
N TYR A 82 9.20 10.43 3.91
CA TYR A 82 9.47 9.00 3.84
C TYR A 82 8.13 8.29 4.05
N VAL A 83 7.69 7.51 3.07
CA VAL A 83 6.43 6.77 3.11
C VAL A 83 6.73 5.29 3.18
N LEU A 84 6.17 4.62 4.18
CA LEU A 84 6.27 3.17 4.35
C LEU A 84 5.17 2.49 3.55
N GLU A 85 5.58 1.71 2.55
CA GLU A 85 4.75 0.79 1.79
C GLU A 85 4.80 -0.58 2.48
N SER A 86 3.66 -1.07 2.95
CA SER A 86 3.61 -2.16 3.95
C SER A 86 3.93 -3.55 3.39
N GLY A 87 3.81 -3.79 2.09
CA GLY A 87 3.87 -5.14 1.53
C GLY A 87 2.69 -6.02 1.97
N THR A 88 2.96 -7.28 2.37
CA THR A 88 1.92 -8.26 2.72
C THR A 88 1.38 -8.04 4.14
N GLY A 89 0.15 -7.54 4.29
CA GLY A 89 -0.50 -7.42 5.61
C GLY A 89 -1.86 -8.12 5.70
N LEU A 90 -2.61 -8.12 4.59
CA LEU A 90 -3.95 -8.68 4.51
C LEU A 90 -3.93 -10.08 3.87
N PRO A 91 -4.70 -11.03 4.40
CA PRO A 91 -4.79 -12.37 3.85
C PRO A 91 -5.50 -12.33 2.49
N GLY A 92 -4.92 -12.98 1.50
CA GLY A 92 -5.55 -13.17 0.20
C GLY A 92 -4.66 -13.98 -0.72
N ARG A 93 -5.25 -14.80 -1.59
CA ARG A 93 -4.49 -15.54 -2.62
C ARG A 93 -3.70 -14.60 -3.55
N CYS A 94 -4.23 -13.39 -3.76
CA CYS A 94 -3.68 -12.36 -4.65
C CYS A 94 -2.79 -11.34 -3.95
N ASN A 95 -2.86 -11.29 -2.61
CA ASN A 95 -2.09 -10.37 -1.77
C ASN A 95 -0.96 -11.12 -1.08
N ASN A 96 -0.11 -11.76 -1.87
CA ASN A 96 0.96 -12.61 -1.38
C ASN A 96 2.24 -12.33 -2.17
N ARG A 97 3.35 -12.13 -1.46
CA ARG A 97 4.70 -11.99 -2.03
C ARG A 97 5.10 -13.14 -2.96
N GLN A 98 4.52 -14.31 -2.76
CA GLN A 98 4.72 -15.51 -3.56
C GLN A 98 3.35 -16.16 -3.80
N PRO A 99 2.66 -15.79 -4.90
CA PRO A 99 1.38 -16.39 -5.26
C PRO A 99 1.49 -17.91 -5.33
N ALA A 100 0.47 -18.62 -4.83
CA ALA A 100 0.40 -20.07 -4.89
C ALA A 100 -0.48 -20.53 -6.07
N PRO A 101 -0.24 -21.74 -6.63
CA PRO A 101 -1.11 -22.32 -7.64
C PRO A 101 -2.59 -22.28 -7.22
N PRO A 102 -3.52 -21.98 -8.14
CA PRO A 102 -3.35 -21.88 -9.60
C PRO A 102 -2.82 -20.53 -10.12
N LEU A 103 -2.42 -19.60 -9.25
CA LEU A 103 -1.89 -18.31 -9.67
C LEU A 103 -0.45 -18.42 -10.17
N ASN A 104 -0.02 -17.44 -10.98
CA ASN A 104 1.36 -17.37 -11.45
C ASN A 104 2.30 -17.05 -10.28
N ALA A 105 3.01 -18.06 -9.78
CA ALA A 105 3.98 -17.94 -8.68
C ALA A 105 5.15 -16.97 -8.98
N ASN A 106 5.39 -16.66 -10.26
CA ASN A 106 6.45 -15.76 -10.70
C ASN A 106 5.95 -14.35 -11.01
N ALA A 107 4.67 -14.03 -10.78
CA ALA A 107 4.08 -12.74 -11.13
C ALA A 107 4.84 -11.52 -10.56
N PHE A 108 5.56 -11.71 -9.45
CA PHE A 108 6.30 -10.65 -8.76
C PHE A 108 7.82 -10.89 -8.67
N GLY A 109 8.35 -11.91 -9.34
CA GLY A 109 9.79 -12.25 -9.30
C GLY A 109 10.28 -12.85 -7.97
N GLY A 110 9.37 -13.18 -7.04
CA GLY A 110 9.68 -13.80 -5.75
C GLY A 110 9.90 -12.82 -4.61
N ALA A 111 10.02 -13.34 -3.38
CA ALA A 111 10.02 -12.55 -2.12
C ALA A 111 11.19 -11.55 -1.97
N PHE A 112 12.26 -11.68 -2.76
CA PHE A 112 13.43 -10.79 -2.71
C PHE A 112 13.62 -9.99 -4.00
N SER A 113 12.61 -10.01 -4.88
CA SER A 113 12.60 -9.14 -6.05
C SER A 113 12.43 -7.69 -5.62
N THR A 114 13.23 -6.81 -6.21
CA THR A 114 13.18 -5.37 -5.97
C THR A 114 11.87 -4.74 -6.44
N THR A 115 11.12 -5.43 -7.30
CA THR A 115 9.84 -4.97 -7.87
C THR A 115 8.62 -5.64 -7.26
N ASN A 116 8.78 -6.51 -6.26
CA ASN A 116 7.65 -7.20 -5.64
C ASN A 116 6.77 -6.21 -4.86
N PRO A 117 5.50 -5.98 -5.24
CA PRO A 117 4.62 -5.04 -4.53
C PRO A 117 4.13 -5.59 -3.19
N PHE A 118 4.30 -6.88 -2.91
CA PHE A 118 3.85 -7.49 -1.68
C PHE A 118 4.96 -7.69 -0.66
N THR A 119 6.07 -6.97 -0.81
CA THR A 119 7.12 -6.85 0.21
C THR A 119 7.31 -5.39 0.60
N PRO A 120 7.55 -5.12 1.89
CA PRO A 120 7.63 -3.76 2.40
C PRO A 120 8.85 -2.98 1.88
N ASP A 121 8.70 -1.67 1.77
CA ASP A 121 9.79 -0.73 1.53
C ASP A 121 9.40 0.70 1.91
N ILE A 122 10.39 1.57 1.95
CA ILE A 122 10.20 3.01 2.14
C ILE A 122 10.52 3.71 0.82
N VAL A 123 9.57 4.50 0.34
CA VAL A 123 9.76 5.41 -0.79
C VAL A 123 9.91 6.82 -0.26
N VAL A 124 10.67 7.66 -0.97
CA VAL A 124 10.99 9.02 -0.52
C VAL A 124 10.45 10.02 -1.53
N PHE A 125 9.81 11.07 -1.04
CA PHE A 125 9.33 12.19 -1.82
C PHE A 125 10.04 13.48 -1.41
N ASP A 126 10.22 14.40 -2.37
CA ASP A 126 10.60 15.78 -2.06
C ASP A 126 9.41 16.61 -1.58
N GLN A 127 9.64 17.88 -1.24
CA GLN A 127 8.61 18.78 -0.74
C GLN A 127 7.49 19.09 -1.74
N ASN A 128 7.69 18.77 -3.03
CA ASN A 128 6.70 18.99 -4.09
C ASN A 128 5.92 17.71 -4.41
N GLY A 129 6.16 16.61 -3.67
CA GLY A 129 5.50 15.34 -3.94
C GLY A 129 6.14 14.52 -5.06
N ASN A 130 7.36 14.87 -5.50
CA ASN A 130 8.06 14.08 -6.51
C ASN A 130 8.81 12.92 -5.87
N ARG A 131 8.52 11.71 -6.36
CA ARG A 131 9.21 10.49 -5.92
C ARG A 131 10.69 10.56 -6.29
N GLN A 132 11.54 10.37 -5.29
CA GLN A 132 12.98 10.21 -5.46
C GLN A 132 13.29 8.79 -5.93
N SER A 133 14.34 8.64 -6.74
CA SER A 133 14.73 7.33 -7.29
C SER A 133 15.10 6.33 -6.20
N GLY A 134 14.69 5.07 -6.39
CA GLY A 134 15.01 3.95 -5.50
C GLY A 134 14.04 3.80 -4.32
N THR A 135 14.29 2.78 -3.52
CA THR A 135 13.52 2.46 -2.32
C THR A 135 14.46 2.03 -1.20
N ILE A 136 14.00 2.15 0.04
CA ILE A 136 14.79 1.89 1.24
C ILE A 136 14.19 0.69 1.99
N GLY A 137 15.04 -0.24 2.41
CA GLY A 137 14.67 -1.39 3.23
C GLY A 137 13.94 -2.52 2.49
N LYS A 138 13.84 -2.45 1.16
CA LYS A 138 13.30 -3.54 0.35
C LYS A 138 14.02 -4.86 0.68
N PRO A 139 13.32 -5.96 0.97
CA PRO A 139 13.96 -7.23 1.25
C PRO A 139 14.71 -7.74 0.02
N THR A 140 16.00 -8.02 0.16
CA THR A 140 16.82 -8.63 -0.91
C THR A 140 17.39 -9.99 -0.51
N SER A 141 17.26 -10.37 0.76
CA SER A 141 17.58 -11.69 1.30
C SER A 141 16.85 -11.89 2.63
N THR A 142 16.97 -13.08 3.23
CA THR A 142 16.44 -13.36 4.57
C THR A 142 17.10 -12.54 5.69
N THR A 143 18.24 -11.90 5.42
CA THR A 143 19.04 -11.14 6.40
C THR A 143 19.19 -9.66 6.06
N ASN A 144 18.68 -9.21 4.91
CA ASN A 144 18.76 -7.82 4.50
C ASN A 144 17.38 -7.25 4.16
N GLY A 145 17.07 -6.10 4.75
CA GLY A 145 15.81 -5.38 4.59
C GLY A 145 14.76 -5.75 5.64
N PHE A 146 13.55 -5.28 5.38
CA PHE A 146 12.38 -5.62 6.18
C PHE A 146 12.06 -7.13 6.11
N GLN A 147 11.23 -7.61 7.02
CA GLN A 147 10.70 -8.97 6.93
C GLN A 147 9.75 -9.07 5.73
N ALA A 148 10.04 -9.97 4.79
CA ALA A 148 9.29 -10.05 3.54
C ALA A 148 7.91 -10.72 3.68
N ASP A 149 7.65 -11.45 4.77
CA ASP A 149 6.45 -12.29 4.97
C ASP A 149 5.24 -11.57 5.58
N GLY A 150 5.46 -10.36 6.10
CA GLY A 150 4.42 -9.63 6.80
C GLY A 150 4.56 -8.12 6.59
N PRO A 151 3.74 -7.35 7.31
CA PRO A 151 3.63 -5.93 7.08
C PRO A 151 4.76 -5.17 7.78
N ALA A 152 5.09 -4.01 7.22
CA ALA A 152 5.73 -2.93 7.96
C ALA A 152 4.72 -1.80 8.14
N ILE A 153 4.56 -1.28 9.36
CA ILE A 153 3.43 -0.38 9.67
C ILE A 153 3.79 0.90 10.42
N GLY A 154 4.95 0.97 11.08
CA GLY A 154 5.37 2.12 11.86
C GLY A 154 6.64 2.73 11.29
N LEU A 155 6.72 4.06 11.29
CA LEU A 155 7.85 4.83 10.80
C LEU A 155 8.05 6.10 11.61
N GLY A 156 9.29 6.39 12.04
CA GLY A 156 9.56 7.63 12.77
C GLY A 156 11.02 7.94 12.99
N PHE A 157 11.37 9.22 12.92
CA PHE A 157 12.71 9.69 13.25
C PHE A 157 12.85 9.98 14.74
N ALA A 158 13.99 9.58 15.32
CA ALA A 158 14.31 9.75 16.73
C ALA A 158 14.19 11.20 17.23
N ARG A 159 14.38 12.19 16.34
CA ARG A 159 14.26 13.62 16.65
C ARG A 159 13.20 14.33 15.79
N GLY A 160 12.17 13.59 15.37
CA GLY A 160 11.08 14.12 14.54
C GLY A 160 11.60 14.78 13.26
N PHE A 161 11.15 16.02 13.00
CA PHE A 161 11.57 16.77 11.82
C PHE A 161 13.08 17.07 11.74
N ASN A 162 13.80 17.01 12.88
CA ASN A 162 15.27 17.14 12.91
C ASN A 162 16.00 15.85 12.49
N GLY A 163 15.26 14.81 12.09
CA GLY A 163 15.80 13.54 11.62
C GLY A 163 16.49 12.73 12.71
N GLY A 164 17.67 12.18 12.37
CA GLY A 164 18.40 11.23 13.21
C GLY A 164 18.16 9.79 12.79
N THR A 165 18.20 8.86 13.73
CA THR A 165 17.91 7.46 13.45
C THR A 165 16.47 7.31 13.01
N LEU A 166 16.26 6.71 11.85
CA LEU A 166 14.94 6.29 11.39
C LEU A 166 14.63 4.94 12.04
N PHE A 167 13.52 4.87 12.75
CA PHE A 167 12.95 3.65 13.27
C PHE A 167 11.77 3.23 12.43
N ALA A 168 11.59 1.92 12.29
CA ALA A 168 10.40 1.35 11.70
C ALA A 168 9.97 0.09 12.46
N THR A 169 8.78 -0.41 12.17
CA THR A 169 8.30 -1.70 12.69
C THR A 169 7.93 -2.63 11.55
N ASP A 170 8.27 -3.91 11.72
CA ASP A 170 7.92 -4.97 10.77
C ASP A 170 7.60 -6.30 11.46
N SER A 171 7.05 -7.24 10.69
CA SER A 171 6.61 -8.55 11.15
C SER A 171 6.67 -9.60 10.03
N ASN A 172 6.73 -10.88 10.36
CA ASN A 172 6.73 -12.04 9.45
C ASN A 172 5.31 -12.61 9.38
N GLN A 173 4.34 -11.84 9.87
CA GLN A 173 3.00 -12.30 10.11
C GLN A 173 2.02 -11.15 9.91
N GLY A 174 1.03 -11.39 9.05
CA GLY A 174 -0.12 -10.52 8.86
C GLY A 174 -1.32 -10.94 9.72
N VAL A 175 -2.51 -10.42 9.39
CA VAL A 175 -3.77 -10.58 10.15
C VAL A 175 -4.20 -12.04 10.40
N ARG A 176 -3.62 -13.03 9.70
CA ARG A 176 -3.95 -14.46 9.87
C ARG A 176 -2.71 -15.36 10.00
N GLY A 177 -1.63 -14.86 10.60
CA GLY A 177 -0.45 -15.64 10.98
C GLY A 177 0.68 -15.67 9.94
N ALA A 178 1.75 -16.42 10.25
CA ALA A 178 2.93 -16.59 9.38
C ALA A 178 2.58 -17.40 8.13
N GLN A 179 2.77 -16.82 6.95
CA GLN A 179 2.66 -17.54 5.69
C GLN A 179 3.92 -18.39 5.45
N GLY A 180 4.08 -19.45 6.24
CA GLY A 180 5.23 -20.36 6.14
C GLY A 180 5.30 -21.49 7.18
N GLY A 181 4.27 -21.67 8.01
CA GLY A 181 4.25 -22.75 9.01
C GLY A 181 5.24 -22.57 10.18
N GLY A 182 5.92 -21.43 10.26
CA GLY A 182 6.74 -21.06 11.41
C GLY A 182 5.89 -20.81 12.66
N ASN A 183 6.44 -21.13 13.83
CA ASN A 183 5.78 -20.98 15.13
C ASN A 183 5.17 -19.56 15.26
N PRO A 184 3.87 -19.41 15.54
CA PRO A 184 3.12 -18.14 15.50
C PRO A 184 3.55 -17.04 16.48
N ASN A 185 4.71 -17.14 17.14
CA ASN A 185 4.96 -16.33 18.32
C ASN A 185 6.07 -15.31 18.10
N ASN A 186 5.67 -14.05 18.27
CA ASN A 186 6.52 -12.90 18.52
C ASN A 186 7.55 -12.58 17.42
N SER A 187 7.11 -12.46 16.17
CA SER A 187 8.02 -12.15 15.05
C SER A 187 8.25 -10.66 14.81
N SER A 188 7.48 -9.80 15.49
CA SER A 188 7.52 -8.37 15.26
C SER A 188 8.82 -7.78 15.79
N ARG A 189 9.29 -6.73 15.10
CA ARG A 189 10.52 -6.01 15.45
C ARG A 189 10.28 -4.51 15.46
N ILE A 190 11.06 -3.83 16.29
CA ILE A 190 11.47 -2.45 16.01
C ILE A 190 12.83 -2.54 15.34
N VAL A 191 12.99 -1.88 14.21
CA VAL A 191 14.21 -1.86 13.42
C VAL A 191 14.74 -0.43 13.30
N THR A 192 16.04 -0.29 13.12
CA THR A 192 16.65 0.94 12.61
C THR A 192 16.86 0.83 11.10
N VAL A 193 16.66 1.92 10.40
CA VAL A 193 16.81 2.01 8.95
C VAL A 193 17.95 2.98 8.62
N ASP A 194 18.98 2.48 7.95
CA ASP A 194 20.03 3.31 7.38
C ASP A 194 19.65 3.72 5.96
N THR A 195 19.23 4.97 5.81
CA THR A 195 18.76 5.51 4.54
C THR A 195 19.88 5.73 3.51
N GLN A 196 21.15 5.73 3.93
CA GLN A 196 22.30 5.88 3.02
C GLN A 196 22.80 4.52 2.53
N ARG A 197 22.87 3.55 3.44
CA ARG A 197 23.32 2.18 3.13
C ARG A 197 22.22 1.28 2.60
N ASN A 198 20.97 1.72 2.70
CA ASN A 198 19.80 0.93 2.35
C ASN A 198 19.73 -0.39 3.14
N THR A 199 19.93 -0.30 4.45
CA THR A 199 19.92 -1.47 5.35
C THR A 199 18.91 -1.30 6.47
N VAL A 200 18.39 -2.43 6.93
CA VAL A 200 17.44 -2.52 8.05
C VAL A 200 18.08 -3.40 9.10
N THR A 201 18.27 -2.87 10.31
CA THR A 201 18.92 -3.57 11.42
C THR A 201 17.91 -3.78 12.54
N PRO A 202 17.72 -5.02 13.03
CA PRO A 202 16.90 -5.25 14.20
C PRO A 202 17.41 -4.48 15.42
N PHE A 203 16.53 -3.75 16.08
CA PHE A 203 16.83 -3.03 17.33
C PHE A 203 16.20 -3.74 18.53
N ILE A 204 14.91 -4.05 18.42
CA ILE A 204 14.17 -4.88 19.38
C ILE A 204 13.49 -5.99 18.58
N VAL A 205 13.69 -7.24 19.01
CA VAL A 205 13.15 -8.44 18.36
C VAL A 205 12.29 -9.23 19.34
N GLY A 206 11.53 -10.19 18.84
CA GLY A 206 10.73 -11.04 19.73
C GLY A 206 9.51 -10.31 20.30
N LEU A 207 9.02 -9.27 19.62
CA LEU A 207 7.81 -8.57 20.02
C LEU A 207 6.57 -9.35 19.59
N PRO A 208 5.49 -9.37 20.39
CA PRO A 208 4.24 -10.01 20.03
C PRO A 208 3.76 -9.60 18.64
N THR A 209 3.39 -10.59 17.83
CA THR A 209 2.69 -10.33 16.59
C THR A 209 1.25 -10.00 16.92
N GLY A 210 0.84 -8.76 16.64
CA GLY A 210 -0.56 -8.37 16.69
C GLY A 210 -1.33 -8.93 15.50
N ASP A 211 -2.54 -9.41 15.75
CA ASP A 211 -3.58 -9.49 14.75
C ASP A 211 -3.91 -8.06 14.29
N ALA A 212 -3.40 -7.64 13.13
CA ALA A 212 -3.76 -6.33 12.54
C ALA A 212 -5.23 -6.26 12.04
N GLY A 213 -6.08 -7.20 12.46
CA GLY A 213 -7.51 -7.25 12.17
C GLY A 213 -8.27 -7.16 13.48
N ILE A 214 -9.35 -6.37 13.48
CA ILE A 214 -10.26 -6.21 14.60
C ILE A 214 -10.74 -7.60 15.11
N ASP A 215 -10.14 -8.11 16.18
CA ASP A 215 -10.75 -9.11 17.08
C ASP A 215 -10.52 -8.75 18.56
N ASP A 216 -10.33 -7.45 18.83
CA ASP A 216 -10.50 -6.85 20.16
C ASP A 216 -11.98 -6.51 20.45
N GLN A 217 -12.90 -7.36 20.01
CA GLN A 217 -14.30 -7.34 20.47
C GLN A 217 -14.59 -8.53 21.39
N ARG A 218 -13.75 -9.58 21.37
CA ARG A 218 -13.94 -10.77 22.22
C ARG A 218 -13.11 -10.80 23.50
N ARG A 219 -12.21 -9.84 23.72
CA ARG A 219 -11.47 -9.69 24.99
C ARG A 219 -12.11 -8.72 25.99
N CYS A 220 -13.05 -7.87 25.57
CA CYS A 220 -13.76 -6.95 26.48
C CYS A 220 -14.87 -7.61 27.33
N HIS A 221 -15.19 -8.90 27.11
CA HIS A 221 -16.28 -9.59 27.82
C HIS A 221 -15.86 -10.78 28.70
N ARG A 222 -14.58 -10.92 29.04
CA ARG A 222 -14.18 -11.82 30.12
C ARG A 222 -13.73 -11.03 31.34
N PRO A 223 -14.49 -11.03 32.45
CA PRO A 223 -13.99 -10.46 33.70
C PRO A 223 -12.72 -11.22 34.09
N ARG A 224 -11.59 -10.52 34.13
CA ARG A 224 -10.34 -11.04 34.68
C ARG A 224 -10.56 -11.32 36.16
N GLN A 225 -10.71 -12.60 36.50
CA GLN A 225 -10.53 -13.10 37.86
C GLN A 225 -9.06 -12.88 38.23
N TRP A 226 -8.78 -11.81 38.95
CA TRP A 226 -7.51 -11.61 39.63
C TRP A 226 -7.41 -12.63 40.77
N GLN A 227 -6.70 -13.73 40.55
CA GLN A 227 -6.24 -14.57 41.66
C GLN A 227 -5.04 -13.89 42.31
N ARG A 228 -5.27 -13.36 43.51
CA ARG A 228 -4.23 -13.00 44.46
C ARG A 228 -3.46 -14.26 44.86
N ARG A 229 -2.13 -14.21 44.75
CA ARG A 229 -1.21 -14.83 45.70
C ARG A 229 -0.14 -13.81 46.03
#